data_AF-A0A7Y6DWT7-F1
#
_entry.id   AF-A0A7Y6DWT7-F1
#
_cell.length_a   1.000
_cell.length_b   1.000
_cell.length_c   1.000
_cell.angle_alpha   90.00
_cell.angle_beta   90.00
_cell.angle_gamma   90.00
#
_symmetry.space_group_name_H-M   'P 1'
#
loop_
_entity.id
_entity.type
_entity.pdbx_description
1 polymer ?
#
loop_
_entity_poly.entity_id
_entity_poly.type
_entity_poly.pdbx_seq_one_letter_code
_entity_poly.pdbx_strand_id
1 'polypeptide(L)'
;VLIQNITMLEVWNSVLAQIEALTGITSYAVIFTVAFAVAVSVPVGLLALASRIAAGRNLEDTKMNFARFGYALIPLDVAAHLAHNLFHLLAEGGSVYYTVANLFGAGVSGDPALMSTGTIQVLQFALLALGIAGSIYTAKRISYRRYRTAARRRSTLTPYVVIIALLGAINVWMFLLPMAHRM
;
A
#
# COMPACT_ATOMS: atom_id res chain seq x y z
N VAL A 1 2.22 1.90 1.44
CA VAL A 1 2.07 2.52 0.09
C VAL A 1 0.79 3.35 -0.10
N LEU A 2 -0.34 3.07 0.58
CA LEU A 2 -1.60 3.81 0.32
C LEU A 2 -1.42 5.34 0.40
N ILE A 3 -0.81 5.83 1.48
CA ILE A 3 -0.53 7.26 1.62
C ILE A 3 0.42 7.79 0.53
N GLN A 4 1.44 7.00 0.17
CA GLN A 4 2.39 7.33 -0.90
C GLN A 4 1.69 7.46 -2.26
N ASN A 5 0.71 6.59 -2.56
CA ASN A 5 -0.11 6.73 -3.75
C ASN A 5 -1.05 7.94 -3.63
N ILE A 6 -1.74 8.15 -2.50
CA ILE A 6 -2.71 9.25 -2.33
C ILE A 6 -2.04 10.61 -2.53
N THR A 7 -0.84 10.80 -1.97
CA THR A 7 -0.10 12.07 -2.07
C THR A 7 0.27 12.45 -3.51
N MET A 8 0.23 11.47 -4.41
CA MET A 8 0.50 11.62 -5.85
C MET A 8 -0.80 11.75 -6.67
N LEU A 9 -1.96 11.86 -6.05
CA LEU A 9 -3.24 12.07 -6.73
C LEU A 9 -3.70 13.52 -6.62
N GLU A 10 -4.50 13.99 -7.59
CA GLU A 10 -5.07 15.35 -7.59
C GLU A 10 -5.89 15.65 -6.33
N VAL A 11 -6.58 14.65 -5.79
CA VAL A 11 -7.40 14.77 -4.58
C VAL A 11 -6.60 15.20 -3.34
N TRP A 12 -5.28 14.98 -3.34
CA TRP A 12 -4.43 15.32 -2.20
C TRP A 12 -4.49 16.80 -1.83
N ASN A 13 -4.43 17.70 -2.82
CA ASN A 13 -4.48 19.14 -2.56
C ASN A 13 -5.83 19.55 -1.95
N SER A 14 -6.92 18.93 -2.39
CA SER A 14 -8.25 19.14 -1.81
C SER A 14 -8.33 18.67 -0.37
N VAL A 15 -7.71 17.52 -0.04
CA VAL A 15 -7.64 17.02 1.35
C VAL A 15 -6.86 17.99 2.24
N LEU A 16 -5.73 18.50 1.78
CA LEU A 16 -4.93 19.48 2.54
C LEU A 16 -5.73 20.77 2.81
N ALA A 17 -6.38 21.31 1.78
CA ALA A 17 -7.19 22.52 1.90
C ALA A 17 -8.38 22.33 2.86
N GLN A 18 -9.00 21.15 2.87
CA GLN A 18 -10.07 20.83 3.82
C GLN A 18 -9.56 20.76 5.27
N ILE A 19 -8.40 20.18 5.51
CA ILE A 19 -7.81 20.14 6.86
C ILE A 19 -7.47 21.56 7.32
N GLU A 20 -6.86 22.38 6.45
CA GLU A 20 -6.60 23.79 6.74
C GLU A 20 -7.89 24.54 7.10
N ALA A 21 -8.95 24.40 6.30
CA ALA A 21 -10.23 25.07 6.54
C ALA A 21 -10.92 24.61 7.84
N LEU A 22 -10.82 23.33 8.20
CA LEU A 22 -11.48 22.77 9.39
C LEU A 22 -10.70 23.04 10.69
N THR A 23 -9.38 23.12 10.61
CA THR A 23 -8.50 23.20 11.80
C THR A 23 -7.89 24.58 12.02
N GLY A 24 -7.87 25.43 11.00
CA GLY A 24 -7.13 26.71 11.00
C GLY A 24 -5.61 26.56 10.97
N ILE A 25 -5.09 25.33 10.82
CA ILE A 25 -3.65 25.05 10.74
C ILE A 25 -3.16 25.44 9.34
N THR A 26 -2.17 26.33 9.25
CA THR A 26 -1.57 26.77 7.98
C THR A 26 -0.21 26.11 7.69
N SER A 27 0.37 25.40 8.66
CA SER A 27 1.65 24.70 8.49
C SER A 27 1.47 23.41 7.70
N TYR A 28 2.00 23.37 6.47
CA TYR A 28 1.98 22.16 5.62
C TYR A 28 2.49 20.91 6.33
N ALA A 29 3.61 21.03 7.07
CA ALA A 29 4.19 19.88 7.79
C ALA A 29 3.21 19.29 8.81
N VAL A 30 2.50 20.15 9.56
CA VAL A 30 1.52 19.72 10.54
C VAL A 30 0.29 19.10 9.86
N ILE A 31 -0.24 19.73 8.82
CA ILE A 31 -1.37 19.19 8.04
C ILE A 31 -1.01 17.81 7.49
N PHE A 32 0.18 17.68 6.89
CA PHE A 32 0.68 16.41 6.36
C PHE A 32 0.76 15.35 7.45
N THR A 33 1.32 15.67 8.63
CA THR A 33 1.39 14.74 9.76
C THR A 33 0.01 14.25 10.20
N VAL A 34 -0.98 15.15 10.28
CA VAL A 34 -2.36 14.78 10.62
C VAL A 34 -2.96 13.86 9.56
N ALA A 35 -2.86 14.23 8.28
CA ALA A 35 -3.37 13.41 7.18
C ALA A 35 -2.70 12.03 7.13
N PHE A 36 -1.39 11.98 7.34
CA PHE A 36 -0.60 10.74 7.39
C PHE A 36 -1.03 9.86 8.57
N ALA A 37 -1.18 10.42 9.77
CA ALA A 37 -1.59 9.69 10.96
C ALA A 37 -2.99 9.07 10.78
N VAL A 38 -3.93 9.82 10.20
CA VAL A 38 -5.27 9.31 9.86
C VAL A 38 -5.17 8.19 8.83
N ALA A 39 -4.42 8.39 7.74
CA ALA A 39 -4.28 7.40 6.68
C ALA A 39 -3.64 6.09 7.16
N VAL A 40 -2.64 6.14 8.05
CA VAL A 40 -2.02 4.95 8.66
C VAL A 40 -2.95 4.27 9.67
N SER A 41 -3.79 5.04 10.36
CA SER A 41 -4.75 4.48 11.32
C SER A 41 -5.80 3.60 10.66
N VAL A 42 -6.14 3.83 9.39
CA VAL A 42 -7.12 3.03 8.64
C VAL A 42 -6.72 1.54 8.53
N PRO A 43 -5.58 1.16 7.91
CA PRO A 43 -5.17 -0.25 7.83
C PRO A 43 -4.90 -0.88 9.20
N VAL A 44 -4.40 -0.12 10.17
CA VAL A 44 -4.23 -0.59 11.56
C VAL A 44 -5.59 -0.90 12.20
N GLY A 45 -6.57 -0.03 12.03
CA GLY A 45 -7.94 -0.22 12.51
C GLY A 45 -8.64 -1.41 11.85
N LEU A 46 -8.46 -1.60 10.53
CA LEU A 46 -8.97 -2.77 9.81
C LEU A 46 -8.38 -4.07 10.33
N LEU A 47 -7.08 -4.11 10.62
CA LEU A 47 -6.44 -5.27 11.23
C LEU A 47 -6.99 -5.53 12.63
N ALA A 48 -7.11 -4.48 13.47
CA ALA A 48 -7.67 -4.60 14.81
C ALA A 48 -9.12 -5.11 14.78
N LEU A 49 -9.93 -4.64 13.84
CA LEU A 49 -11.30 -5.13 13.63
C LEU A 49 -11.32 -6.60 13.21
N ALA A 50 -10.50 -6.99 12.23
CA ALA A 50 -10.38 -8.38 11.80
C ALA A 50 -9.95 -9.28 12.97
N SER A 51 -9.02 -8.83 13.80
CA SER A 51 -8.57 -9.54 15.00
C SER A 51 -9.64 -9.62 16.08
N ARG A 52 -10.46 -8.60 16.27
CA ARG A 52 -11.61 -8.63 17.19
C ARG A 52 -12.66 -9.62 16.74
N ILE A 53 -12.97 -9.61 15.44
CA ILE A 53 -13.91 -10.55 14.81
C ILE A 53 -13.39 -11.99 14.93
N ALA A 54 -12.09 -12.22 14.72
CA ALA A 54 -11.47 -13.53 14.84
C ALA A 54 -11.45 -14.04 16.29
N ALA A 55 -11.20 -13.17 17.27
CA ALA A 55 -11.16 -13.52 18.70
C ALA A 55 -12.48 -14.12 19.19
N GLY A 56 -13.62 -13.62 18.71
CA GLY A 56 -14.94 -14.21 19.01
C GLY A 56 -15.20 -15.59 18.38
N ARG A 57 -14.27 -16.10 17.56
CA ARG A 57 -14.41 -17.35 16.80
C ARG A 57 -13.25 -18.32 17.01
N ASN A 58 -12.24 -17.94 17.80
CA ASN A 58 -11.08 -18.75 18.07
C ASN A 58 -10.72 -18.77 19.57
N LEU A 59 -9.53 -19.26 19.91
CA LEU A 59 -9.10 -19.44 21.30
C LEU A 59 -8.21 -18.30 21.81
N GLU A 60 -8.08 -17.22 21.04
CA GLU A 60 -7.11 -16.16 21.28
C GLU A 60 -7.81 -14.82 21.44
N ASP A 61 -7.25 -13.96 22.28
CA ASP A 61 -7.75 -12.60 22.43
C ASP A 61 -7.43 -11.74 21.19
N THR A 62 -7.98 -10.53 21.15
CA THR A 62 -7.77 -9.59 20.04
C THR A 62 -6.31 -9.19 19.88
N LYS A 63 -5.59 -8.94 20.98
CA LYS A 63 -4.19 -8.48 20.95
C LYS A 63 -3.27 -9.53 20.33
N MET A 64 -3.49 -10.78 20.71
CA MET A 64 -2.71 -11.91 20.24
C MET A 64 -3.00 -12.22 18.77
N ASN A 65 -4.27 -12.15 18.37
CA ASN A 65 -4.69 -12.23 16.97
C ASN A 65 -4.05 -11.11 16.14
N PHE A 66 -4.05 -9.87 16.63
CA PHE A 66 -3.44 -8.70 15.98
C PHE A 66 -1.94 -8.89 15.77
N ALA A 67 -1.21 -9.22 16.84
CA ALA A 67 0.23 -9.41 16.80
C ALA A 67 0.67 -10.52 15.83
N ARG A 68 -0.13 -11.59 15.70
CA ARG A 68 0.18 -12.71 14.81
C ARG A 68 -0.17 -12.43 13.37
N PHE A 69 -1.38 -11.96 13.10
CA PHE A 69 -1.86 -11.78 11.75
C PHE A 69 -1.40 -10.46 11.11
N GLY A 70 -0.83 -9.53 11.89
CA GLY A 70 -0.11 -8.39 11.33
C GLY A 70 1.00 -8.81 10.37
N TYR A 71 1.71 -9.91 10.66
CA TYR A 71 2.72 -10.48 9.76
C TYR A 71 2.14 -10.92 8.40
N ALA A 72 0.85 -11.23 8.33
CA ALA A 72 0.21 -11.62 7.08
C ALA A 72 0.02 -10.44 6.11
N LEU A 73 0.10 -9.19 6.57
CA LEU A 73 0.00 -8.01 5.70
C LEU A 73 1.34 -7.59 5.08
N ILE A 74 2.47 -8.05 5.63
CA ILE A 74 3.81 -7.67 5.18
C ILE A 74 4.03 -7.97 3.68
N PRO A 75 3.70 -9.17 3.14
CA PRO A 75 3.95 -9.45 1.74
C PRO A 75 3.20 -8.51 0.80
N LEU A 76 1.94 -8.18 1.12
CA LEU A 76 1.14 -7.22 0.35
C LEU A 76 1.74 -5.82 0.43
N ASP A 77 2.11 -5.36 1.62
CA ASP A 77 2.65 -4.02 1.79
C ASP A 77 3.98 -3.85 1.05
N VAL A 78 4.90 -4.81 1.18
CA VAL A 78 6.17 -4.82 0.44
C VAL A 78 5.92 -4.84 -1.07
N ALA A 79 5.08 -5.77 -1.55
CA ALA A 79 4.79 -5.87 -2.98
C ALA A 79 4.17 -4.59 -3.55
N ALA A 80 3.28 -3.95 -2.81
CA ALA A 80 2.62 -2.75 -3.26
C ALA A 80 3.58 -1.54 -3.26
N HIS A 81 4.50 -1.43 -2.29
CA HIS A 81 5.60 -0.45 -2.34
C HIS A 81 6.53 -0.73 -3.53
N LEU A 82 6.90 -1.99 -3.78
CA LEU A 82 7.73 -2.33 -4.94
C LEU A 82 7.04 -1.96 -6.24
N ALA A 83 5.75 -2.29 -6.40
CA ALA A 83 4.98 -1.91 -7.57
C ALA A 83 4.92 -0.38 -7.76
N HIS A 84 4.71 0.39 -6.71
CA HIS A 84 4.73 1.85 -6.80
C HIS A 84 6.12 2.37 -7.23
N ASN A 85 7.19 1.93 -6.56
CA ASN A 85 8.54 2.40 -6.87
C ASN A 85 9.04 1.90 -8.23
N LEU A 86 8.51 0.78 -8.73
CA LEU A 86 8.80 0.29 -10.06
C LEU A 86 8.35 1.28 -11.14
N PHE A 87 7.25 2.00 -10.91
CA PHE A 87 6.83 3.05 -11.81
C PHE A 87 7.85 4.18 -11.86
N HIS A 88 8.27 4.72 -10.73
CA HIS A 88 9.32 5.75 -10.69
C HIS A 88 10.62 5.25 -11.34
N LEU A 89 11.03 4.02 -11.05
CA LEU A 89 12.24 3.44 -11.62
C LEU A 89 12.17 3.34 -13.16
N LEU A 90 11.03 2.92 -13.71
CA LEU A 90 10.92 2.59 -15.14
C LEU A 90 10.32 3.72 -15.99
N ALA A 91 9.47 4.58 -15.44
CA ALA A 91 8.91 5.73 -16.14
C ALA A 91 9.80 6.97 -16.02
N GLU A 92 10.61 7.06 -14.97
CA GLU A 92 11.43 8.26 -14.71
C GLU A 92 12.94 7.95 -14.70
N GLY A 93 13.35 6.69 -14.85
CA GLY A 93 14.76 6.27 -14.70
C GLY A 93 15.74 6.95 -15.68
N GLY A 94 15.30 7.31 -16.88
CA GLY A 94 16.11 8.05 -17.86
C GLY A 94 16.51 9.45 -17.36
N SER A 95 15.71 10.05 -16.46
CA SER A 95 16.03 11.36 -15.86
C SER A 95 17.34 11.35 -15.08
N VAL A 96 17.69 10.21 -14.45
CA VAL A 96 18.97 10.04 -13.76
C VAL A 96 20.13 10.15 -14.74
N TYR A 97 20.02 9.47 -15.89
CA TYR A 97 21.03 9.55 -16.95
C TYR A 97 21.19 10.98 -17.47
N TYR A 98 20.10 11.64 -17.84
CA TYR A 98 20.16 13.01 -18.37
C TYR A 98 20.73 14.00 -17.35
N THR A 99 20.33 13.89 -16.08
CA THR A 99 20.82 14.75 -15.00
C THR A 99 22.33 14.56 -14.81
N VAL A 100 22.80 13.33 -14.74
CA VAL A 100 24.23 13.02 -14.57
C VAL A 100 25.04 13.45 -15.79
N ALA A 101 24.57 13.17 -17.01
CA ALA A 101 25.26 13.55 -18.23
C ALA A 101 25.37 15.09 -18.35
N ASN A 102 24.32 15.82 -17.98
CA ASN A 102 24.32 17.29 -18.04
C ASN A 102 25.16 17.93 -16.95
N LEU A 103 25.36 17.28 -15.81
CA LEU A 103 26.34 17.71 -14.80
C LEU A 103 27.76 17.81 -15.39
N PHE A 104 28.08 16.98 -16.40
CA PHE A 104 29.36 16.98 -17.11
C PHE A 104 29.30 17.69 -18.48
N GLY A 105 28.27 18.51 -18.73
CA GLY A 105 28.19 19.36 -19.91
C GLY A 105 27.75 18.68 -21.21
N ALA A 106 27.17 17.46 -21.15
CA ALA A 106 26.74 16.74 -22.34
C ALA A 106 25.56 17.39 -23.09
N GLY A 107 24.73 18.20 -22.43
CA GLY A 107 23.60 18.90 -23.05
C GLY A 107 22.52 17.96 -23.63
N VAL A 108 22.37 16.76 -23.07
CA VAL A 108 21.46 15.72 -23.55
C VAL A 108 20.12 15.77 -22.83
N SER A 109 19.04 15.54 -23.57
CA SER A 109 17.68 15.43 -23.06
C SER A 109 16.90 14.40 -23.86
N GLY A 110 15.85 13.83 -23.28
CA GLY A 110 14.97 12.91 -23.97
C GLY A 110 13.85 12.40 -23.07
N ASP A 111 13.15 11.37 -23.54
CA ASP A 111 12.10 10.71 -22.77
C ASP A 111 12.70 10.03 -21.53
N PRO A 112 12.26 10.38 -20.30
CA PRO A 112 12.76 9.73 -19.10
C PRO A 112 12.27 8.29 -18.95
N ALA A 113 11.28 7.83 -19.72
CA ALA A 113 10.76 6.48 -19.65
C ALA A 113 11.72 5.44 -20.25
N LEU A 114 12.07 4.43 -19.43
CA LEU A 114 12.83 3.24 -19.83
C LEU A 114 11.92 2.14 -20.38
N MET A 115 10.63 2.14 -20.03
CA MET A 115 9.63 1.19 -20.49
C MET A 115 8.29 1.87 -20.74
N SER A 116 7.47 1.26 -21.60
CA SER A 116 6.11 1.75 -21.85
C SER A 116 5.22 1.65 -20.59
N THR A 117 4.26 2.56 -20.46
CA THR A 117 3.27 2.54 -19.36
C THR A 117 2.55 1.20 -19.25
N GLY A 118 2.21 0.57 -20.38
CA GLY A 118 1.55 -0.74 -20.40
C GLY A 118 2.43 -1.85 -19.80
N THR A 119 3.73 -1.87 -20.15
CA THR A 119 4.69 -2.82 -19.57
C THR A 119 4.81 -2.62 -18.06
N ILE A 120 4.92 -1.36 -17.62
CA ILE A 120 5.04 -1.02 -16.20
C ILE A 120 3.80 -1.49 -15.44
N GLN A 121 2.60 -1.21 -15.93
CA GLN A 121 1.35 -1.63 -15.29
C GLN A 121 1.25 -3.15 -15.14
N VAL A 122 1.63 -3.91 -16.17
CA VAL A 122 1.66 -5.39 -16.09
C VAL A 122 2.58 -5.86 -14.96
N LEU A 123 3.77 -5.27 -14.83
CA LEU A 123 4.70 -5.61 -13.77
C LEU A 123 4.18 -5.20 -12.38
N GLN A 124 3.54 -4.03 -12.26
CA GLN A 124 2.92 -3.57 -11.02
C GLN A 124 1.83 -4.54 -10.54
N PHE A 125 0.94 -4.97 -11.45
CA PHE A 125 -0.12 -5.92 -11.10
C PHE A 125 0.42 -7.33 -10.84
N ALA A 126 1.48 -7.76 -11.53
CA ALA A 126 2.15 -9.01 -11.24
C ALA A 126 2.73 -9.02 -9.81
N LEU A 127 3.44 -7.96 -9.43
CA LEU A 127 3.96 -7.78 -8.07
C LEU A 127 2.83 -7.76 -7.05
N LEU A 128 1.77 -6.99 -7.30
CA LEU A 128 0.63 -6.90 -6.39
C LEU A 128 -0.08 -8.26 -6.22
N ALA A 129 -0.27 -9.02 -7.30
CA ALA A 129 -0.83 -10.37 -7.25
C ALA A 129 0.04 -11.32 -6.41
N LEU A 130 1.37 -11.25 -6.55
CA LEU A 130 2.31 -12.00 -5.72
C LEU A 130 2.20 -11.59 -4.24
N GLY A 131 2.05 -10.30 -3.95
CA GLY A 131 1.84 -9.78 -2.60
C GLY A 131 0.54 -10.27 -1.95
N ILE A 132 -0.56 -10.26 -2.69
CA ILE A 132 -1.86 -10.80 -2.24
C ILE A 132 -1.73 -12.30 -1.98
N ALA A 133 -1.17 -13.06 -2.92
CA ALA A 133 -0.97 -14.50 -2.78
C ALA A 133 -0.08 -14.84 -1.56
N GLY A 134 1.04 -14.13 -1.39
CA GLY A 134 1.95 -14.29 -0.25
C GLY A 134 1.29 -13.95 1.09
N SER A 135 0.43 -12.94 1.12
CA SER A 135 -0.32 -12.54 2.30
C SER A 135 -1.38 -13.57 2.70
N ILE A 136 -2.16 -14.06 1.73
CA ILE A 136 -3.14 -15.14 1.94
C ILE A 136 -2.43 -16.42 2.39
N TYR A 137 -1.31 -16.77 1.74
CA TYR A 137 -0.47 -17.90 2.13
C TYR A 137 0.00 -17.78 3.59
N THR A 138 0.50 -16.61 3.98
CA THR A 138 0.99 -16.33 5.34
C THR A 138 -0.14 -16.45 6.36
N ALA A 139 -1.31 -15.84 6.09
CA ALA A 139 -2.49 -15.96 6.96
C ALA A 139 -2.95 -17.42 7.10
N LYS A 140 -3.00 -18.17 5.99
CA LYS A 140 -3.33 -19.60 5.97
C LYS A 140 -2.33 -20.40 6.81
N ARG A 141 -1.03 -20.15 6.65
CA ARG A 141 0.05 -20.84 7.38
C ARG A 141 -0.03 -20.57 8.89
N ILE A 142 -0.32 -19.34 9.30
CA ILE A 142 -0.53 -18.97 10.71
C ILE A 142 -1.75 -19.72 11.27
N SER A 143 -2.91 -19.64 10.58
CA SER A 143 -4.15 -20.28 11.01
C SER A 143 -4.03 -21.82 11.11
N TYR A 144 -3.44 -22.46 10.11
CA TYR A 144 -3.36 -23.92 10.03
C TYR A 144 -2.40 -24.55 11.04
N ARG A 145 -1.33 -23.84 11.40
CA ARG A 145 -0.42 -24.30 12.47
C ARG A 145 -1.05 -24.20 13.86
N ARG A 146 -2.05 -23.34 14.02
CA ARG A 146 -2.62 -23.01 15.32
C ARG A 146 -3.92 -23.76 15.63
N TYR A 147 -4.77 -23.93 14.63
CA TYR A 147 -6.12 -24.45 14.82
C TYR A 147 -6.30 -25.80 14.14
N ARG A 148 -6.68 -26.81 14.92
CA ARG A 148 -6.86 -28.19 14.43
C ARG A 148 -8.15 -28.36 13.63
N THR A 149 -9.26 -27.78 14.09
CA THR A 149 -10.56 -27.96 13.42
C THR A 149 -10.68 -27.08 12.17
N ALA A 150 -11.32 -27.63 11.12
CA ALA A 150 -11.54 -26.88 9.88
C ALA A 150 -12.42 -25.64 10.10
N ALA A 151 -13.46 -25.75 10.94
CA ALA A 151 -14.36 -24.65 11.26
C ALA A 151 -13.62 -23.46 11.90
N ARG A 152 -12.71 -23.71 12.85
CA ARG A 152 -11.92 -22.66 13.52
C ARG A 152 -10.88 -22.04 12.58
N ARG A 153 -10.25 -22.86 11.73
CA ARG A 153 -9.33 -22.36 10.69
C ARG A 153 -10.01 -21.38 9.75
N ARG A 154 -11.18 -21.76 9.21
CA ARG A 154 -11.96 -20.92 8.29
C ARG A 154 -12.43 -19.64 8.96
N SER A 155 -13.11 -19.75 10.11
CA SER A 155 -13.65 -18.59 10.83
C SER A 155 -12.58 -17.59 11.31
N THR A 156 -11.36 -18.06 11.59
CA THR A 156 -10.21 -17.18 11.87
C THR A 156 -9.66 -16.56 10.58
N LEU A 157 -9.52 -17.34 9.51
CA LEU A 157 -8.87 -16.90 8.28
C LEU A 157 -9.70 -15.87 7.50
N THR A 158 -11.03 -16.04 7.47
CA THR A 158 -11.93 -15.22 6.65
C THR A 158 -11.78 -13.71 6.90
N PRO A 159 -11.80 -13.18 8.14
CA PRO A 159 -11.61 -11.75 8.39
C PRO A 159 -10.31 -11.20 7.79
N TYR A 160 -9.21 -11.96 7.89
CA TYR A 160 -7.91 -11.53 7.37
C TYR A 160 -7.84 -11.58 5.84
N VAL A 161 -8.41 -12.61 5.22
CA VAL A 161 -8.49 -12.68 3.76
C VAL A 161 -9.34 -11.54 3.20
N VAL A 162 -10.44 -11.18 3.88
CA VAL A 162 -11.29 -10.04 3.49
C VAL A 162 -10.49 -8.73 3.51
N ILE A 163 -9.75 -8.43 4.59
CA ILE A 163 -8.94 -7.19 4.62
C ILE A 163 -7.80 -7.22 3.60
N ILE A 164 -7.17 -8.38 3.35
CA ILE A 164 -6.11 -8.51 2.33
C ILE A 164 -6.69 -8.24 0.94
N ALA A 165 -7.87 -8.80 0.63
CA ALA A 165 -8.55 -8.58 -0.64
C ALA A 165 -8.99 -7.11 -0.79
N LEU A 166 -9.53 -6.51 0.27
CA LEU A 166 -9.93 -5.09 0.29
C LEU A 166 -8.73 -4.17 0.04
N LEU A 167 -7.65 -4.34 0.80
CA LEU A 167 -6.43 -3.54 0.65
C LEU A 167 -5.79 -3.78 -0.73
N GLY A 168 -5.80 -5.01 -1.23
CA GLY A 168 -5.36 -5.33 -2.58
C GLY A 168 -6.18 -4.60 -3.65
N ALA A 169 -7.52 -4.63 -3.54
CA ALA A 169 -8.41 -3.95 -4.46
C ALA A 169 -8.23 -2.43 -4.44
N ILE A 170 -8.02 -1.83 -3.26
CA ILE A 170 -7.69 -0.41 -3.13
C ILE A 170 -6.38 -0.12 -3.89
N ASN A 171 -5.33 -0.93 -3.73
CA ASN A 171 -4.08 -0.73 -4.47
C ASN A 171 -4.27 -0.86 -5.98
N VAL A 172 -5.05 -1.83 -6.46
CA VAL A 172 -5.40 -1.93 -7.89
C VAL A 172 -6.06 -0.65 -8.36
N TRP A 173 -7.09 -0.19 -7.66
CA TRP A 173 -7.81 1.04 -8.02
C TRP A 173 -6.87 2.25 -8.07
N MET A 174 -5.99 2.39 -7.08
CA MET A 174 -5.02 3.49 -7.04
C MET A 174 -4.01 3.44 -8.19
N PHE A 175 -3.55 2.26 -8.60
CA PHE A 175 -2.63 2.13 -9.76
C PHE A 175 -3.30 2.37 -11.10
N LEU A 176 -4.63 2.37 -11.17
CA LEU A 176 -5.37 2.78 -12.36
C LEU A 176 -5.54 4.31 -12.46
N LEU A 177 -5.34 5.03 -11.36
CA LEU A 177 -5.42 6.49 -11.35
C LEU A 177 -4.12 7.10 -11.90
N PRO A 178 -4.21 8.20 -12.66
CA PRO A 178 -3.02 8.90 -13.12
C PRO A 178 -2.24 9.44 -11.92
N MET A 179 -0.95 9.13 -11.87
CA MET A 179 -0.05 9.75 -10.90
C MET A 179 0.26 11.17 -11.39
N ALA A 180 -0.01 12.16 -10.55
CA ALA A 180 0.42 13.52 -10.79
C ALA A 180 1.95 13.56 -10.67
N HIS A 181 2.61 13.47 -11.81
CA HIS A 181 4.06 13.67 -11.90
C HIS A 181 4.36 15.11 -11.48
N ARG A 182 5.20 15.25 -10.46
CA ARG A 182 5.76 16.54 -10.04
C ARG A 182 7.18 16.60 -10.60
N MET A 183 7.26 16.92 -11.89
CA MET A 183 8.51 17.19 -12.60
C MET A 183 8.57 18.70 -12.84
#